data_AF-Q5FZU1-F1
#
_entry.id   AF-Q5FZU1-F1
#
_cell.length_a   1.000
_cell.length_b   1.000
_cell.length_c   1.000
_cell.angle_alpha   90.00
_cell.angle_beta   90.00
_cell.angle_gamma   90.00
#
_symmetry.space_group_name_H-M   'P 1'
#
loop_
_entity.id
_entity.type
_entity.pdbx_description
1 polymer ?
#
loop_
_entity_poly.entity_id
_entity_poly.type
_entity_poly.pdbx_seq_one_letter_code
_entity_poly.pdbx_strand_id
1 'polypeptide(L)'
;PYVGCHVAASALCMNKWLLHQLADTMGIASAPTLLLSRYENDPATIDRFIQDHGFPIFIKPNEAGSSKGITKVTDKTALQSALTTAFAYGSTVLIQKAIAGIEIGCGILGNEQLTIGACDAISLVDGF
;
A
#
# COMPACT_ATOMS: atom_id res chain seq x y z
N PRO A 1 -21.77 12.10 -18.65
CA PRO A 1 -21.64 10.67 -18.30
C PRO A 1 -20.18 10.24 -18.52
N TYR A 2 -19.63 9.34 -17.71
CA TYR A 2 -18.27 8.82 -17.84
C TYR A 2 -18.22 7.34 -17.41
N VAL A 3 -17.19 6.62 -17.85
CA VAL A 3 -16.95 5.21 -17.50
C VAL A 3 -16.19 5.13 -16.17
N GLY A 4 -16.57 4.17 -15.32
CA GLY A 4 -15.84 3.83 -14.10
C GLY A 4 -16.53 4.30 -12.81
N CYS A 5 -15.76 4.26 -11.71
CA CYS A 5 -16.24 4.56 -10.37
C CYS A 5 -16.57 6.05 -10.19
N HIS A 6 -17.53 6.36 -9.32
CA HIS A 6 -17.79 7.75 -8.90
C HIS A 6 -16.59 8.40 -8.20
N VAL A 7 -16.62 9.73 -8.08
CA VAL A 7 -15.52 10.53 -7.52
C VAL A 7 -15.12 10.07 -6.12
N ALA A 8 -16.09 9.83 -5.23
CA ALA A 8 -15.81 9.42 -3.85
C ALA A 8 -15.08 8.06 -3.79
N ALA A 9 -15.57 7.06 -4.52
CA ALA A 9 -14.95 5.74 -4.59
C ALA A 9 -13.56 5.81 -5.22
N SER A 10 -13.40 6.59 -6.30
CA SER A 10 -12.11 6.78 -6.97
C SER A 10 -11.07 7.45 -6.05
N ALA A 11 -11.46 8.50 -5.33
CA ALA A 11 -10.59 9.20 -4.40
C ALA A 11 -10.17 8.30 -3.22
N LEU A 12 -11.13 7.54 -2.65
CA LEU A 12 -10.86 6.62 -1.56
C LEU A 12 -9.90 5.50 -1.98
N CYS A 13 -10.11 4.87 -3.14
CA CYS A 13 -9.24 3.80 -3.63
C CYS A 13 -7.84 4.30 -4.04
N MET A 14 -7.67 5.58 -4.39
CA MET A 14 -6.37 6.15 -4.70
C MET A 14 -5.51 6.38 -3.44
N ASN A 15 -6.16 6.66 -2.30
CA ASN A 15 -5.50 6.87 -1.02
C ASN A 15 -5.36 5.54 -0.26
N LYS A 16 -4.16 4.97 -0.30
CA LYS A 16 -3.89 3.63 0.26
C LYS A 16 -4.20 3.56 1.75
N TRP A 17 -3.86 4.59 2.52
CA TRP A 17 -4.16 4.64 3.95
C TRP A 17 -5.66 4.53 4.21
N LEU A 18 -6.46 5.39 3.58
CA LEU A 18 -7.92 5.38 3.77
C LEU A 18 -8.53 4.06 3.32
N LEU A 19 -8.05 3.48 2.22
CA LEU A 19 -8.46 2.16 1.77
C LEU A 19 -8.18 1.08 2.83
N HIS A 20 -6.98 1.06 3.41
CA HIS A 20 -6.61 0.11 4.47
C HIS A 20 -7.46 0.29 5.72
N GLN A 21 -7.73 1.54 6.13
CA GLN A 21 -8.62 1.82 7.27
C GLN A 21 -10.06 1.35 7.00
N LEU A 22 -10.59 1.60 5.80
CA LEU A 22 -11.92 1.13 5.43
C LEU A 22 -12.01 -0.40 5.41
N ALA A 23 -11.02 -1.06 4.80
CA ALA A 23 -10.94 -2.52 4.76
C ALA A 23 -10.95 -3.13 6.17
N ASP A 24 -10.19 -2.54 7.11
CA ASP A 24 -10.14 -2.98 8.51
C ASP A 24 -11.51 -2.86 9.19
N THR A 25 -12.24 -1.75 8.99
CA THR A 25 -13.62 -1.60 9.53
C THR A 25 -14.61 -2.64 8.99
N MET A 26 -14.31 -3.24 7.83
CA MET A 26 -15.11 -4.29 7.20
C MET A 26 -14.59 -5.70 7.53
N GLY A 27 -13.56 -5.83 8.37
CA GLY A 27 -12.93 -7.11 8.72
C GLY A 27 -12.11 -7.73 7.59
N ILE A 28 -11.75 -6.95 6.57
CA ILE A 28 -10.89 -7.39 5.47
C ILE A 28 -9.44 -7.21 5.89
N ALA A 29 -8.75 -8.33 6.06
CA ALA A 29 -7.34 -8.32 6.44
C ALA A 29 -6.49 -7.62 5.38
N SER A 30 -5.55 -6.79 5.85
CA SER A 30 -4.53 -6.17 5.00
C SER A 30 -3.20 -6.12 5.73
N ALA A 31 -2.12 -5.86 4.99
CA ALA A 31 -0.78 -5.83 5.58
C ALA A 31 -0.70 -4.79 6.72
N PRO A 32 -0.04 -5.10 7.86
CA PRO A 32 0.28 -4.12 8.88
C PRO A 32 0.89 -2.87 8.25
N THR A 33 0.31 -1.71 8.56
CA THR A 33 0.59 -0.44 7.86
C THR A 33 0.77 0.69 8.86
N LEU A 34 1.79 1.50 8.65
CA LEU A 34 2.02 2.76 9.35
C LEU A 34 2.01 3.90 8.32
N LEU A 35 1.25 4.97 8.62
CA LEU A 35 1.26 6.22 7.86
C LEU A 35 2.25 7.19 8.48
N LEU A 36 3.09 7.80 7.64
CA LEU A 36 4.00 8.88 7.99
C LEU A 36 3.66 10.14 7.21
N SER A 37 3.72 11.28 7.88
CA SER A 37 3.69 12.60 7.26
C SER A 37 5.10 13.15 7.15
N ARG A 38 5.39 13.89 6.07
CA ARG A 38 6.64 14.64 5.91
C ARG A 38 6.87 15.66 7.02
N TYR A 39 5.77 16.22 7.54
CA TYR A 39 5.80 17.32 8.51
C TYR A 39 5.72 16.84 9.95
N GLU A 40 5.23 15.61 10.16
CA GLU A 40 4.92 15.05 11.47
C GLU A 40 5.30 13.56 11.45
N ASN A 41 6.53 13.28 11.83
CA ASN A 41 7.04 11.92 11.95
C ASN A 41 7.95 11.81 13.18
N ASP A 42 7.56 10.93 14.09
CA ASP A 42 8.37 10.55 15.24
C ASP A 42 9.21 9.30 14.88
N PRO A 43 10.56 9.39 14.88
CA PRO A 43 11.43 8.24 14.64
C PRO A 43 11.11 7.04 15.56
N ALA A 44 10.67 7.27 16.79
CA ALA A 44 10.32 6.18 17.72
C ALA A 44 9.12 5.35 17.23
N THR A 45 8.19 5.97 16.49
CA THR A 45 7.05 5.26 15.88
C THR A 45 7.51 4.30 14.79
N ILE A 46 8.50 4.70 13.98
CA ILE A 46 9.09 3.85 12.94
C ILE A 46 9.85 2.69 13.57
N ASP A 47 10.67 2.98 14.58
CA ASP A 47 11.44 1.95 15.28
C ASP A 47 10.53 0.92 15.97
N ARG A 48 9.43 1.36 16.58
CA ARG A 48 8.43 0.45 17.15
C ARG A 48 7.77 -0.42 16.09
N PHE A 49 7.37 0.14 14.96
CA PHE A 49 6.79 -0.65 13.86
C PHE A 49 7.77 -1.72 13.36
N ILE A 50 9.05 -1.37 13.21
CA ILE A 50 10.10 -2.32 12.79
C ILE A 50 10.34 -3.38 13.87
N GLN A 51 10.29 -3.02 15.16
CA GLN A 51 10.41 -3.98 16.25
C GLN A 51 9.25 -4.99 16.25
N ASP A 52 8.02 -4.53 16.02
CA ASP A 52 6.82 -5.35 16.08
C ASP A 52 6.65 -6.25 14.84
N HIS A 53 7.11 -5.80 13.67
CA HIS A 53 6.84 -6.47 12.39
C HIS A 53 8.09 -6.98 11.66
N GLY A 54 9.28 -6.48 11.99
CA GLY A 54 10.54 -6.85 11.35
C GLY A 54 10.63 -6.48 9.86
N PHE A 55 11.71 -6.94 9.23
CA PHE A 55 11.95 -6.81 7.79
C PHE A 55 11.52 -8.07 7.02
N PRO A 56 11.33 -8.01 5.68
CA PRO A 56 11.32 -6.80 4.88
C PRO A 56 10.03 -6.00 5.06
N ILE A 57 10.14 -4.69 4.80
CA ILE A 57 9.02 -3.74 4.74
C ILE A 57 9.01 -3.05 3.37
N PHE A 58 7.85 -2.60 2.93
CA PHE A 58 7.69 -1.74 1.77
C PHE A 58 7.47 -0.31 2.22
N ILE A 59 8.17 0.62 1.58
CA ILE A 59 7.98 2.06 1.72
C ILE A 59 7.39 2.59 0.42
N LYS A 60 6.22 3.22 0.47
CA LYS A 60 5.50 3.67 -0.73
C LYS A 60 4.75 4.99 -0.51
N PRO A 61 4.61 5.85 -1.53
CA PRO A 61 3.79 7.06 -1.40
C PRO A 61 2.31 6.69 -1.25
N ASN A 62 1.60 7.42 -0.39
CA ASN A 62 0.20 7.11 -0.08
C ASN A 62 -0.71 7.19 -1.33
N GLU A 63 -0.52 8.21 -2.17
CA GLU A 63 -1.43 8.58 -3.27
C GLU A 63 -0.82 8.44 -4.68
N ALA A 64 0.33 7.75 -4.81
CA ALA A 64 0.95 7.49 -6.12
C ALA A 64 0.56 6.12 -6.72
N GLY A 65 0.50 6.02 -8.05
CA GLY A 65 0.30 4.77 -8.78
C GLY A 65 1.54 4.31 -9.56
N SER A 66 1.42 3.17 -10.25
CA SER A 66 2.44 2.64 -11.19
C SER A 66 3.81 2.30 -10.57
N SER A 67 3.82 1.84 -9.31
CA SER A 67 5.02 1.44 -8.55
C SER A 67 6.13 2.51 -8.44
N LYS A 68 5.83 3.77 -8.75
CA LYS A 68 6.77 4.89 -8.60
C LYS A 68 6.96 5.24 -7.13
N GLY A 69 8.21 5.36 -6.71
CA GLY A 69 8.57 5.68 -5.34
C GLY A 69 8.39 4.54 -4.34
N ILE A 70 8.14 3.31 -4.80
CA ILE A 70 8.06 2.12 -3.94
C ILE A 70 9.46 1.54 -3.76
N THR A 71 9.84 1.24 -2.52
CA THR A 71 11.10 0.58 -2.20
C THR A 71 10.85 -0.56 -1.21
N LYS A 72 11.36 -1.75 -1.52
CA LYS A 72 11.47 -2.84 -0.54
C LYS A 72 12.74 -2.66 0.27
N VAL A 73 12.60 -2.59 1.58
CA VAL A 73 13.68 -2.38 2.52
C VAL A 73 13.87 -3.66 3.33
N THR A 74 15.07 -4.22 3.28
CA THR A 74 15.44 -5.47 3.97
C THR A 74 16.18 -5.25 5.28
N ASP A 75 16.66 -4.03 5.51
CA ASP A 75 17.40 -3.66 6.71
C ASP A 75 17.30 -2.14 6.98
N LYS A 76 17.77 -1.71 8.15
CA LYS A 76 17.68 -0.31 8.59
C LYS A 76 18.55 0.65 7.76
N THR A 77 19.57 0.17 7.06
CA THR A 77 20.51 1.06 6.34
C THR A 77 19.86 1.71 5.11
N ALA A 78 18.92 1.01 4.46
CA ALA A 78 18.18 1.51 3.30
C ALA A 78 16.90 2.29 3.65
N LEU A 79 16.53 2.39 4.93
CA LEU A 79 15.29 3.01 5.38
C LEU A 79 15.20 4.49 5.01
N GLN A 80 16.24 5.28 5.31
CA GLN A 80 16.21 6.72 5.11
C GLN A 80 16.19 7.11 3.63
N SER A 81 16.93 6.38 2.79
CA SER A 81 16.94 6.61 1.34
C SER A 81 15.59 6.23 0.72
N ALA A 82 14.98 5.13 1.16
CA ALA A 82 13.65 4.71 0.72
C ALA A 82 12.55 5.72 1.11
N LEU A 83 12.59 6.25 2.34
CA LEU A 83 11.69 7.33 2.77
C LEU A 83 11.87 8.58 1.90
N THR A 84 13.11 8.99 1.64
CA THR A 84 13.41 10.14 0.79
C THR A 84 12.83 9.97 -0.62
N THR A 85 13.02 8.79 -1.22
CA THR A 85 12.47 8.42 -2.52
C THR A 85 10.95 8.46 -2.53
N ALA A 86 10.29 7.90 -1.52
CA ALA A 86 8.82 7.89 -1.45
C ALA A 86 8.24 9.31 -1.25
N PHE A 87 8.86 10.12 -0.39
CA PHE A 87 8.43 11.50 -0.18
C PHE A 87 8.62 12.36 -1.43
N ALA A 88 9.49 12.03 -2.37
CA ALA A 88 9.58 12.76 -3.64
C ALA A 88 8.25 12.76 -4.44
N TYR A 89 7.34 11.82 -4.15
CA TYR A 89 6.05 11.68 -4.83
C TYR A 89 4.84 12.10 -4.00
N GLY A 90 5.03 12.59 -2.76
CA GLY A 90 3.93 13.01 -1.91
C GLY A 90 4.35 13.50 -0.52
N SER A 91 3.41 14.10 0.21
CA SER A 91 3.61 14.53 1.59
C SER A 91 3.38 13.42 2.62
N THR A 92 2.79 12.29 2.20
CA THR A 92 2.52 11.14 3.06
C THR A 92 3.02 9.84 2.45
N VAL A 93 3.58 8.98 3.31
CA VAL A 93 4.23 7.72 2.94
C VAL A 93 3.73 6.61 3.85
N LEU A 94 3.55 5.41 3.28
CA LEU A 94 3.24 4.21 4.03
C LEU A 94 4.50 3.38 4.24
N ILE A 95 4.66 2.86 5.46
CA ILE A 95 5.50 1.72 5.76
C ILE A 95 4.59 0.51 5.94
N GLN A 96 4.84 -0.57 5.21
CA GLN A 96 4.04 -1.79 5.28
C GLN A 96 4.89 -3.02 5.47
N LYS A 97 4.40 -3.99 6.26
CA LYS A 97 5.04 -5.29 6.34
C LYS A 97 4.97 -5.99 4.98
N ALA A 98 6.09 -6.51 4.49
CA ALA A 98 6.07 -7.39 3.33
C ALA A 98 5.41 -8.72 3.69
N ILE A 99 4.40 -9.10 2.91
CA ILE A 99 3.67 -10.36 3.04
C ILE A 99 4.27 -11.36 2.06
N ALA A 100 4.65 -12.53 2.55
CA ALA A 100 5.08 -13.63 1.70
C ALA A 100 3.84 -14.39 1.18
N GLY A 101 3.76 -14.58 -0.13
CA GLY A 101 2.63 -15.26 -0.75
C GLY A 101 2.66 -15.12 -2.26
N ILE A 102 1.56 -15.54 -2.88
CA ILE A 102 1.29 -15.34 -4.30
C ILE A 102 0.36 -14.16 -4.48
N GLU A 103 0.52 -13.43 -5.57
CA GLU A 103 -0.40 -12.34 -5.93
C GLU A 103 -1.54 -12.93 -6.77
N ILE A 104 -2.77 -12.69 -6.34
CA ILE A 104 -3.98 -13.12 -7.05
C ILE A 104 -4.77 -11.87 -7.42
N GLY A 105 -5.12 -11.74 -8.70
CA GLY A 105 -5.98 -10.68 -9.23
C GLY A 105 -7.38 -11.21 -9.56
N CYS A 106 -8.36 -10.31 -9.58
CA CYS A 106 -9.72 -10.60 -10.03
C CYS A 106 -10.35 -9.33 -10.59
N GLY A 107 -10.88 -9.40 -11.82
CA GLY A 107 -11.60 -8.29 -12.44
C GLY A 107 -13.06 -8.28 -12.02
N ILE A 108 -13.59 -7.10 -11.68
CA ILE A 108 -15.01 -6.89 -11.34
C ILE A 108 -15.61 -5.87 -12.31
N LEU A 109 -16.78 -6.16 -12.87
CA LEU A 109 -17.50 -5.29 -13.80
C LEU A 109 -18.97 -5.18 -13.43
N GLY A 110 -19.52 -3.96 -13.43
CA GLY A 110 -20.93 -3.70 -13.19
C GLY A 110 -21.16 -2.64 -12.12
N ASN A 111 -22.43 -2.36 -11.83
CA ASN A 111 -22.88 -1.41 -10.80
C ASN A 111 -23.69 -2.19 -9.74
N GLU A 112 -25.01 -2.34 -9.92
CA GLU A 112 -25.89 -3.05 -8.99
C GLU A 112 -25.75 -4.58 -9.10
N GLN A 113 -25.53 -5.06 -10.32
CA GLN A 113 -25.24 -6.46 -10.61
C GLN A 113 -23.79 -6.57 -11.06
N LEU A 114 -23.02 -7.40 -10.36
CA LEU A 114 -21.59 -7.55 -10.58
C LEU A 114 -21.31 -8.82 -11.37
N THR A 115 -20.47 -8.69 -12.40
CA THR A 115 -19.79 -9.78 -13.09
C THR A 115 -18.40 -9.94 -12.51
N ILE A 116 -18.08 -11.15 -12.07
CA ILE A 116 -16.79 -11.50 -11.46
C ILE A 116 -15.98 -12.28 -12.50
N GLY A 117 -14.81 -11.75 -12.86
CA GLY A 117 -13.87 -12.42 -13.74
C GLY A 117 -13.18 -13.60 -13.04
N ALA A 118 -12.65 -14.53 -13.82
CA ALA A 118 -11.78 -15.58 -13.29
C ALA A 118 -10.55 -14.95 -12.61
N CYS A 119 -10.12 -15.53 -11.49
CA CYS A 119 -8.90 -15.09 -10.84
C CYS A 119 -7.67 -15.47 -11.67
N ASP A 120 -6.70 -14.58 -11.73
CA ASP A 120 -5.37 -14.83 -12.26
C ASP A 120 -4.35 -14.82 -11.11
N ALA A 121 -3.24 -15.54 -11.30
CA ALA A 121 -2.17 -15.60 -10.32
C ALA A 121 -0.86 -15.19 -10.97
N ILE A 122 -0.14 -14.29 -10.32
CA ILE A 122 1.21 -13.89 -10.72
C ILE A 122 2.17 -14.54 -9.71
N SER A 123 3.00 -15.45 -10.21
CA SER A 123 4.14 -15.98 -9.46
C SER A 123 5.37 -15.15 -9.82
N LEU A 124 5.77 -14.26 -8.91
CA LEU A 124 7.00 -13.50 -9.05
C LEU A 124 8.18 -14.43 -8.74
N VAL A 125 9.01 -14.72 -9.74
CA VAL A 125 10.11 -15.70 -9.63
C VAL A 125 11.21 -15.24 -8.66
N ASP A 126 11.32 -13.92 -8.43
CA ASP A 126 12.34 -13.32 -7.54
C ASP A 126 11.77 -12.38 -6.46
N GLY A 127 10.43 -12.29 -6.34
CA GLY A 127 9.76 -11.26 -5.52
C GLY A 127 10.01 -9.83 -6.04
N PHE A 128 9.20 -8.87 -5.59
CA PHE A 128 9.52 -7.44 -5.77
C PHE A 128 10.73 -7.04 -4.93
#